data_AF-A0AA90NYJ2-F1
#
_entry.id   AF-A0AA90NYJ2-F1
#
_cell.length_a   1.000
_cell.length_b   1.000
_cell.length_c   1.000
_cell.angle_alpha   90.00
_cell.angle_beta   90.00
_cell.angle_gamma   90.00
#
_symmetry.space_group_name_H-M   'P 1'
#
loop_
_entity.id
_entity.type
_entity.pdbx_description
1 polymer ?
#
loop_
_entity_poly.entity_id
_entity_poly.type
_entity_poly.pdbx_seq_one_letter_code
_entity_poly.pdbx_strand_id
1 'polypeptide(L)'
;MCLLLRKGKRYRERHGIEAGAILISDRVDIDERPDCVDLKQEVGHWEEDTVHGQDGYLVTLTERVSQLLLTVRVENKTKKAMSQAIKKMLRPYKNICKTITFDNGGEFSGHSSIDQSLGCKIYSAKPYHTWQRNFHIQRVA
;
A
#
# COMPACT_ATOMS: atom_id res chain seq x y z
N MET A 1 30.38 -24.84 14.74
CA MET A 1 30.77 -23.41 14.67
C MET A 1 31.17 -23.08 13.25
N CYS A 2 30.41 -22.24 12.54
CA CYS A 2 30.95 -21.32 11.53
C CYS A 2 29.89 -20.23 11.26
N LEU A 3 30.07 -19.08 11.89
CA LEU A 3 29.26 -17.88 11.75
C LEU A 3 29.80 -17.09 10.53
N LEU A 4 29.01 -16.96 9.46
CA LEU A 4 29.25 -15.95 8.43
C LEU A 4 28.21 -14.84 8.58
N LEU A 5 28.54 -13.85 9.41
CA LEU A 5 27.86 -12.55 9.42
C LEU A 5 28.09 -11.88 8.06
N ARG A 6 27.08 -11.87 7.19
CA ARG A 6 27.07 -11.02 6.00
C ARG A 6 27.22 -9.58 6.51
N LYS A 7 28.39 -8.96 6.29
CA LYS A 7 28.59 -7.52 6.49
C LYS A 7 27.49 -6.82 5.69
N GLY A 8 26.47 -6.30 6.39
CA GLY A 8 25.37 -5.59 5.77
C GLY A 8 25.93 -4.48 4.88
N LYS A 9 25.38 -4.34 3.66
CA LYS A 9 25.72 -3.20 2.80
C LYS A 9 25.57 -1.93 3.65
N ARG A 10 26.62 -1.09 3.72
CA ARG A 10 26.51 0.23 4.37
C ARG A 10 25.30 0.95 3.78
N TYR A 11 24.37 1.33 4.64
CA TYR A 11 23.26 2.20 4.25
C TYR A 11 23.88 3.47 3.66
N ARG A 12 23.70 3.67 2.35
CA ARG A 12 24.05 4.93 1.71
C ARG A 12 22.84 5.84 1.94
N GLU A 13 23.02 6.86 2.78
CA GLU A 13 22.11 7.99 2.82
C GLU A 13 22.02 8.58 1.43
N ARG A 14 20.92 8.31 0.74
CA ARG A 14 20.57 9.04 -0.47
C ARG A 14 20.08 10.39 0.03
N HIS A 15 20.94 11.40 -0.06
CA HIS A 15 20.50 12.80 -0.09
C HIS A 15 19.76 13.02 -1.40
N GLY A 16 18.54 12.49 -1.48
CA GLY A 16 17.67 12.56 -2.64
C GLY A 16 16.47 13.40 -2.27
N ILE A 17 16.40 14.59 -2.85
CA ILE A 17 15.21 15.42 -3.14
C ILE A 17 13.94 14.63 -2.86
N GLU A 18 13.04 15.13 -2.01
CA GLU A 18 11.71 14.59 -1.61
C GLU A 18 10.98 13.77 -2.69
N ALA A 19 11.50 12.58 -2.99
CA ALA A 19 11.05 11.76 -4.09
C ALA A 19 9.91 10.90 -3.56
N GLY A 20 8.69 11.40 -3.77
CA GLY A 20 7.45 10.77 -3.35
C GLY A 20 6.37 11.82 -3.08
N ALA A 21 6.69 12.83 -2.27
CA ALA A 21 5.77 13.93 -1.95
C ALA A 21 5.55 14.87 -3.16
N ILE A 22 6.61 15.21 -3.90
CA ILE A 22 6.52 16.12 -5.06
C ILE A 22 5.84 15.45 -6.27
N LEU A 23 5.79 14.11 -6.33
CA LEU A 23 5.35 13.36 -7.52
C LEU A 23 3.86 12.92 -7.49
N ILE A 24 3.19 13.07 -6.35
CA ILE A 24 1.81 12.61 -6.13
C ILE A 24 0.96 13.85 -5.83
N SER A 25 0.24 14.35 -6.84
CA SER A 25 -0.76 15.41 -6.64
C SER A 25 -1.87 14.91 -5.71
N ASP A 26 -2.35 15.76 -4.79
CA ASP A 26 -3.44 15.47 -3.84
C ASP A 26 -3.17 14.33 -2.83
N ARG A 27 -1.90 14.10 -2.50
CA ARG A 27 -1.49 13.15 -1.46
C ARG A 27 -2.02 13.58 -0.09
N VAL A 28 -2.79 12.70 0.55
CA VAL A 28 -3.18 12.82 1.96
C VAL A 28 -2.24 11.93 2.78
N ASP A 29 -1.59 12.52 3.78
CA ASP A 29 -0.64 11.81 4.63
C ASP A 29 -1.35 10.86 5.59
N ILE A 30 -0.66 9.77 5.97
CA ILE A 30 -1.18 8.78 6.93
C ILE A 30 -1.53 9.37 8.30
N ASP A 31 -0.95 10.52 8.67
CA ASP A 31 -1.27 11.21 9.92
C ASP A 31 -2.69 11.80 9.94
N GLU A 32 -3.28 12.04 8.77
CA GLU A 32 -4.66 12.53 8.64
C GLU A 32 -5.70 11.39 8.69
N ARG A 33 -5.23 10.14 8.79
CA ARG A 33 -6.09 8.96 8.87
C ARG A 33 -6.74 8.91 10.26
N PRO A 34 -8.07 8.64 10.35
CA PRO A 34 -8.73 8.59 11.64
C PRO A 34 -8.22 7.41 12.48
N ASP A 35 -8.11 7.62 13.79
CA ASP A 35 -7.58 6.63 14.75
C ASP A 35 -8.36 5.31 14.73
N CYS A 36 -9.64 5.32 14.35
CA CYS A 36 -10.48 4.12 14.24
C CYS A 36 -9.87 3.06 13.30
N VAL A 37 -9.10 3.48 12.29
CA VAL A 37 -8.41 2.57 11.35
C VAL A 37 -7.28 1.81 12.05
N ASP A 38 -6.48 2.51 12.85
CA ASP A 38 -5.35 1.93 13.56
C ASP A 38 -5.77 1.10 14.77
N LEU A 39 -6.84 1.54 15.44
CA LEU A 39 -7.49 0.80 16.52
C LEU A 39 -8.34 -0.39 16.03
N LYS A 40 -8.47 -0.60 14.71
CA LYS A 40 -9.22 -1.70 14.10
C LYS A 40 -10.67 -1.80 14.61
N GLN A 41 -11.33 -0.66 14.76
CA GLN A 41 -12.66 -0.57 15.39
C GLN A 41 -13.81 -0.83 14.42
N GLU A 42 -13.61 -0.60 13.12
CA GLU A 42 -14.65 -0.74 12.11
C GLU A 42 -14.14 -1.39 10.82
N VAL A 43 -15.03 -2.17 10.18
CA VAL A 43 -14.73 -2.76 8.87
C VAL A 43 -14.79 -1.71 7.77
N GLY A 44 -14.03 -1.96 6.70
CA GLY A 44 -14.04 -1.11 5.50
C GLY A 44 -12.76 -0.34 5.26
N HIS A 45 -11.75 -0.55 6.08
CA HIS A 45 -10.43 0.03 5.91
C HIS A 45 -9.49 -1.00 5.31
N TRP A 46 -8.93 -0.66 4.16
CA TRP A 46 -8.09 -1.55 3.37
C TRP A 46 -6.65 -1.04 3.36
N GLU A 47 -5.70 -1.95 3.42
CA GLU A 47 -4.28 -1.70 3.17
C GLU A 47 -3.86 -2.39 1.89
N GLU A 48 -3.29 -1.61 0.98
CA GLU A 48 -2.69 -2.13 -0.24
C GLU A 48 -1.23 -2.51 0.01
N ASP A 49 -0.80 -3.63 -0.54
CA ASP A 49 0.61 -4.02 -0.66
C ASP A 49 0.89 -4.63 -2.03
N THR A 50 2.08 -4.36 -2.56
CA THR A 50 2.52 -4.94 -3.83
C THR A 50 3.77 -5.79 -3.62
N VAL A 51 3.66 -7.08 -3.97
CA VAL A 51 4.80 -8.01 -3.97
C VAL A 51 5.38 -8.12 -5.37
N HIS A 52 6.70 -7.98 -5.49
CA HIS A 52 7.43 -8.17 -6.74
C HIS A 52 7.82 -9.65 -6.91
N GLY A 53 7.44 -10.23 -8.04
CA GLY A 53 7.86 -11.56 -8.47
C GLY A 53 8.72 -11.52 -9.74
N GLN A 54 9.27 -12.67 -10.12
CA GLN A 54 10.14 -12.79 -11.29
C GLN A 54 9.45 -12.40 -12.60
N ASP A 55 8.16 -12.75 -12.75
CA ASP A 55 7.40 -12.58 -13.99
C ASP A 55 6.18 -11.64 -13.80
N GLY A 56 6.25 -10.71 -12.85
CA GLY A 56 5.21 -9.72 -12.63
C GLY A 56 5.06 -9.29 -11.18
N TYR A 57 3.87 -8.80 -10.85
CA TYR A 57 3.57 -8.20 -9.57
C TYR A 57 2.27 -8.78 -9.01
N LEU A 58 2.21 -8.88 -7.68
CA LEU A 58 1.04 -9.32 -6.96
C LEU A 58 0.51 -8.13 -6.17
N VAL A 59 -0.69 -7.67 -6.51
CA VAL A 59 -1.39 -6.62 -5.78
C VAL A 59 -2.24 -7.30 -4.73
N THR A 60 -2.12 -6.86 -3.49
CA THR A 60 -2.87 -7.38 -2.36
C THR A 60 -3.60 -6.25 -1.66
N LEU A 61 -4.80 -6.53 -1.18
CA LEU A 61 -5.61 -5.64 -0.36
C LEU A 61 -6.04 -6.41 0.88
N THR A 62 -5.62 -5.94 2.05
CA THR A 62 -5.97 -6.54 3.32
C THR A 62 -6.94 -5.65 4.07
N GLU A 63 -8.09 -6.19 4.47
CA GLU A 63 -9.04 -5.48 5.33
C GLU A 63 -8.56 -5.54 6.80
N ARG A 64 -8.53 -4.40 7.48
CA ARG A 64 -7.84 -4.23 8.77
C ARG A 64 -8.47 -4.98 9.95
N VAL A 65 -9.77 -5.23 9.92
CA VAL A 65 -10.51 -5.83 11.05
C VAL A 65 -10.76 -7.31 10.83
N SER A 66 -11.43 -7.65 9.73
CA SER A 66 -11.75 -9.01 9.29
C SER A 66 -10.54 -9.79 8.76
N GLN A 67 -9.43 -9.11 8.44
CA GLN A 67 -8.23 -9.72 7.83
C GLN A 67 -8.51 -10.39 6.49
N LEU A 68 -9.59 -10.00 5.80
CA LEU A 68 -9.90 -10.46 4.45
C LEU A 68 -8.81 -9.99 3.48
N LEU A 69 -8.15 -10.94 2.82
CA LEU A 69 -7.11 -10.70 1.83
C LEU A 69 -7.67 -10.89 0.41
N LEU A 70 -7.61 -9.84 -0.40
CA LEU A 70 -7.89 -9.89 -1.83
C LEU A 70 -6.57 -9.77 -2.59
N THR A 71 -6.37 -10.62 -3.58
CA THR A 71 -5.10 -10.69 -4.28
C THR A 71 -5.30 -10.87 -5.78
N VAL A 72 -4.52 -10.17 -6.59
CA VAL A 72 -4.52 -10.31 -8.05
C VAL A 72 -3.12 -10.12 -8.62
N ARG A 73 -2.76 -10.98 -9.58
CA ARG A 73 -1.52 -10.82 -10.35
C ARG A 73 -1.71 -9.77 -11.44
N VAL A 74 -0.74 -8.88 -11.58
CA VAL A 74 -0.63 -7.92 -12.68
C VAL A 74 0.73 -8.08 -13.37
N GLU A 75 0.76 -8.00 -14.69
CA GLU A 75 2.00 -8.15 -15.46
C GLU A 75 2.92 -6.94 -15.28
N ASN A 76 2.34 -5.74 -15.23
CA ASN A 76 3.07 -4.47 -15.18
C ASN A 76 2.58 -3.58 -14.03
N LYS A 77 3.52 -2.96 -13.31
CA LYS A 77 3.27 -2.05 -12.18
C LYS A 77 2.84 -0.63 -12.61
N THR A 78 2.09 -0.52 -13.71
CA THR A 78 1.64 0.78 -14.22
C THR A 78 0.48 1.31 -13.37
N LYS A 79 0.43 2.64 -13.18
CA LYS A 79 -0.68 3.36 -12.50
C LYS A 79 -2.06 2.86 -12.93
N LYS A 80 -2.25 2.67 -14.24
CA LYS A 80 -3.51 2.22 -14.85
C LYS A 80 -3.83 0.77 -14.49
N ALA A 81 -2.88 -0.16 -14.64
CA ALA A 81 -3.09 -1.57 -14.34
C ALA A 81 -3.42 -1.78 -12.85
N MET A 82 -2.65 -1.13 -11.97
CA MET A 82 -2.86 -1.16 -10.52
C MET A 82 -4.25 -0.62 -10.15
N SER A 83 -4.62 0.55 -10.66
CA SER A 83 -5.92 1.16 -10.36
C SER A 83 -7.10 0.32 -10.86
N GLN A 84 -6.98 -0.29 -12.05
CA GLN A 84 -8.02 -1.17 -12.58
C GLN A 84 -8.17 -2.45 -11.76
N ALA A 85 -7.04 -3.05 -11.35
CA ALA A 85 -7.01 -4.22 -10.49
C ALA A 85 -7.72 -3.95 -9.15
N ILE A 86 -7.36 -2.85 -8.47
CA ILE A 86 -7.96 -2.45 -7.19
C ILE A 86 -9.46 -2.19 -7.32
N LYS A 87 -9.86 -1.41 -8.33
CA LYS A 87 -11.29 -1.15 -8.61
C LYS A 87 -12.08 -2.43 -8.81
N LYS A 88 -11.52 -3.39 -9.56
CA LYS A 88 -12.18 -4.68 -9.83
C LYS A 88 -12.33 -5.50 -8.55
N MET A 89 -11.28 -5.57 -7.73
CA MET A 89 -11.30 -6.31 -6.46
C MET A 89 -12.27 -5.71 -5.44
N LEU A 90 -12.33 -4.39 -5.33
CA LEU A 90 -13.17 -3.70 -4.35
C LEU A 90 -14.58 -3.38 -4.82
N ARG A 91 -14.91 -3.57 -6.11
CA ARG A 91 -16.26 -3.33 -6.63
C ARG A 91 -17.36 -4.06 -5.86
N PRO A 92 -17.22 -5.35 -5.46
CA PRO A 92 -18.21 -6.04 -4.62
C PRO A 92 -18.35 -5.43 -3.21
N TYR A 93 -17.30 -4.78 -2.73
CA TYR A 93 -17.19 -4.20 -1.39
C TYR A 93 -17.36 -2.68 -1.39
N LYS A 94 -17.80 -2.07 -2.50
CA LYS A 94 -17.88 -0.61 -2.65
C LYS A 94 -18.66 0.05 -1.50
N ASN A 95 -19.78 -0.54 -1.09
CA ASN A 95 -20.65 0.03 -0.07
C ASN A 95 -20.07 -0.02 1.35
N ILE A 96 -19.05 -0.86 1.57
CA ILE A 96 -18.35 -0.97 2.85
C ILE A 96 -16.94 -0.35 2.81
N CYS A 97 -16.40 -0.06 1.62
CA CYS A 97 -15.06 0.49 1.47
C CYS A 97 -15.05 1.96 1.86
N LYS A 98 -14.41 2.27 2.99
CA LYS A 98 -14.32 3.63 3.54
C LYS A 98 -12.98 4.27 3.21
N THR A 99 -11.89 3.54 3.40
CA THR A 99 -10.54 4.06 3.18
C THR A 99 -9.61 3.02 2.59
N ILE A 100 -8.61 3.48 1.83
CA ILE A 100 -7.51 2.65 1.35
C ILE A 100 -6.19 3.32 1.73
N THR A 101 -5.28 2.58 2.36
CA THR A 101 -3.93 3.04 2.68
C THR A 101 -2.92 2.39 1.74
N PHE A 102 -2.13 3.20 1.05
CA PHE A 102 -1.10 2.74 0.11
C PHE A 102 0.30 2.87 0.71
N ASP A 103 1.23 2.08 0.17
CA ASP A 103 2.65 2.33 0.36
C ASP A 103 3.11 3.59 -0.40
N ASN A 104 4.33 4.03 -0.13
CA ASN A 104 4.85 5.27 -0.73
C ASN A 104 5.48 5.07 -2.11
N GLY A 105 5.00 4.08 -2.87
CA GLY A 105 5.39 3.89 -4.26
C GLY A 105 4.95 5.05 -5.15
N GLY A 106 5.85 5.57 -6.00
CA GLY A 106 5.53 6.62 -6.99
C GLY A 106 4.51 6.20 -8.07
N GLU A 107 4.06 4.96 -8.03
CA GLU A 107 3.09 4.36 -8.96
C GLU A 107 1.64 4.69 -8.59
N PHE A 108 1.41 5.50 -7.55
CA PHE A 108 0.07 5.82 -7.06
C PHE A 108 -0.35 7.27 -7.29
N SER A 109 0.29 8.01 -8.19
CA SER A 109 -0.18 9.35 -8.62
C SER A 109 -1.53 9.34 -9.38
N GLY A 110 -2.23 8.20 -9.47
CA GLY A 110 -3.54 8.03 -10.13
C GLY A 110 -4.68 7.67 -9.16
N HIS A 111 -4.45 7.79 -7.85
CA HIS A 111 -5.38 7.39 -6.79
C HIS A 111 -6.72 8.15 -6.83
N SER A 112 -6.75 9.39 -7.32
CA SER A 112 -7.99 10.16 -7.55
C SER A 112 -9.04 9.36 -8.35
N SER A 113 -8.59 8.56 -9.33
CA SER A 113 -9.50 7.73 -10.11
C SER A 113 -10.14 6.59 -9.30
N ILE A 114 -9.45 6.08 -8.27
CA ILE A 114 -9.93 5.02 -7.38
C ILE A 114 -10.95 5.61 -6.42
N ASP A 115 -10.63 6.74 -5.81
CA ASP A 115 -11.54 7.49 -4.93
C ASP A 115 -12.86 7.78 -5.65
N GLN A 116 -12.82 8.39 -6.84
CA GLN A 116 -14.06 8.69 -7.58
C GLN A 116 -14.89 7.43 -7.94
N SER A 117 -14.24 6.29 -8.16
CA SER A 117 -14.92 5.04 -8.54
C SER A 117 -15.57 4.34 -7.35
N LEU A 118 -14.91 4.36 -6.19
CA LEU A 118 -15.30 3.62 -5.00
C LEU A 118 -15.98 4.48 -3.94
N GLY A 119 -15.76 5.80 -3.95
CA GLY A 119 -16.23 6.74 -2.93
C GLY A 119 -15.48 6.60 -1.62
N CYS A 120 -14.17 6.32 -1.67
CA CYS A 120 -13.35 6.00 -0.51
C CYS A 120 -12.14 6.93 -0.38
N LYS A 121 -11.82 7.33 0.85
CA LYS A 121 -10.65 8.18 1.10
C LYS A 121 -9.34 7.40 0.93
N ILE A 122 -8.32 8.07 0.41
CA ILE A 122 -7.02 7.44 0.16
C ILE A 122 -5.96 8.12 1.00
N TYR A 123 -5.13 7.32 1.67
CA TYR A 123 -4.00 7.77 2.48
C TYR A 123 -2.71 7.12 2.00
N SER A 124 -1.59 7.84 2.16
CA SER A 124 -0.25 7.34 1.82
C SER A 124 0.64 7.28 3.05
N ALA A 125 1.32 6.15 3.25
CA ALA A 125 2.33 6.01 4.31
C ALA A 125 3.48 7.03 4.13
N LYS A 126 4.23 7.34 5.19
CA LYS A 126 5.41 8.20 5.07
C LYS A 126 6.61 7.45 4.47
N PRO A 127 7.55 8.14 3.78
CA PRO A 127 8.74 7.48 3.23
C PRO A 127 9.55 6.86 4.37
N TYR A 128 10.10 5.66 4.18
CA TYR A 128 10.95 4.97 5.17
C TYR A 128 10.27 4.61 6.51
N HIS A 129 8.95 4.79 6.63
CA HIS A 129 8.18 4.47 7.84
C HIS A 129 7.30 3.22 7.64
N THR A 130 7.93 2.10 7.26
CA THR A 130 7.24 0.84 6.97
C THR A 130 6.42 0.27 8.13
N TRP A 131 6.76 0.64 9.38
CA TRP A 131 6.04 0.18 10.58
C TRP A 131 4.65 0.82 10.74
N GLN A 132 4.37 1.96 10.10
CA GLN A 132 3.07 2.62 10.19
C GLN A 132 1.93 1.82 9.54
N ARG A 133 2.27 0.78 8.77
CA ARG A 133 1.32 -0.14 8.14
C ARG A 133 0.96 -1.34 9.02
N ASN A 134 1.58 -1.48 10.20
CA ASN A 134 1.33 -2.55 11.17
C ASN A 134 1.31 -3.99 10.57
N PHE A 135 2.50 -4.59 10.52
CA PHE A 135 2.82 -6.02 10.64
C PHE A 135 1.79 -7.07 10.15
N HIS A 136 1.61 -7.21 8.83
CA HIS A 136 1.22 -8.50 8.24
C HIS A 136 2.08 -8.80 7.02
N ILE A 137 3.09 -9.65 7.28
CA ILE A 137 3.54 -10.82 6.51
C ILE A 137 4.90 -11.14 7.12
N GLN A 138 4.95 -12.17 7.97
CA GLN A 138 6.21 -12.84 8.22
C GLN A 138 6.74 -13.24 6.85
N ARG A 139 7.97 -12.79 6.55
CA ARG A 139 8.73 -13.29 5.40
C ARG A 139 8.55 -14.81 5.37
N VAL A 140 7.86 -15.32 4.36
CA VAL A 140 8.00 -16.73 4.02
C VAL A 140 9.46 -16.90 3.67
N ALA A 141 10.18 -17.60 4.55
CA ALA A 141 11.58 -17.92 4.43
C ALA A 141 11.80 -18.94 3.30
#